data_AF-A0A7Y8GU40-F1
#
_entry.id   AF-A0A7Y8GU40-F1
#
_cell.length_a   1.000
_cell.length_b   1.000
_cell.length_c   1.000
_cell.angle_alpha   90.00
_cell.angle_beta   90.00
_cell.angle_gamma   90.00
#
_symmetry.space_group_name_H-M   'P 1'
#
loop_
_entity.id
_entity.type
_entity.pdbx_description
1 polymer ?
#
loop_
_entity_poly.entity_id
_entity_poly.type
_entity_poly.pdbx_seq_one_letter_code
_entity_poly.pdbx_strand_id
1 'polypeptide(L)'
;MINSLWISKTGMQAQQTQLDVISNNMANVSTNGFKRASAVFEDLMYQNLRQVGAADTEQNNLPTGLQIGLGVRTVATSRSFTQGSLQQSGNQLDLAINGSGFIQVALPDGTTGYTRDGSLQVDAQGRLVTASGLPVAGDITIPAEAQSVTVGNDGVVTVKLPGNAQPQQVGNIELASFVNPAGLEPRGGNLYTETVASGNPVNGAPGSAGLGTLMQGYVETSNVNVVQELVTMIQTQRAYEMNSKAIQTSDQMLQRLGQL
;
A
#
# COMPACT_ATOMS: atom_id res chain seq x y z
N MET A 1 29.20 19.49 -16.86
CA MET A 1 28.06 19.23 -17.78
C MET A 1 27.63 17.77 -17.77
N ILE A 2 28.54 16.78 -17.74
CA ILE A 2 28.13 15.37 -17.58
C ILE A 2 27.42 15.12 -16.24
N ASN A 3 27.91 15.69 -15.13
CA ASN A 3 27.26 15.56 -13.82
C ASN A 3 25.85 16.18 -13.77
N SER A 4 25.63 17.31 -14.46
CA SER A 4 24.29 17.92 -14.51
C SER A 4 23.30 17.06 -15.28
N LEU A 5 23.74 16.41 -16.37
CA LEU A 5 22.91 15.44 -17.10
C LEU A 5 22.54 14.22 -16.25
N TRP A 6 23.47 13.69 -15.43
CA TRP A 6 23.18 12.58 -14.52
C TRP A 6 22.23 12.95 -13.38
N ILE A 7 22.39 14.15 -12.80
CA ILE A 7 21.48 14.68 -11.77
C ILE A 7 20.08 14.87 -12.35
N SER A 8 19.97 15.48 -13.54
CA SER A 8 18.67 15.64 -14.21
C SER A 8 18.05 14.31 -14.61
N LYS A 9 18.84 13.33 -15.08
CA LYS A 9 18.36 11.97 -15.41
C LYS A 9 17.80 11.26 -14.18
N THR A 10 18.53 11.24 -13.07
CA THR A 10 18.07 10.60 -11.84
C THR A 10 16.83 11.29 -11.27
N GLY A 11 16.77 12.63 -11.36
CA GLY A 11 15.56 13.41 -11.07
C GLY A 11 14.37 13.02 -11.95
N MET A 12 14.54 12.90 -13.27
CA MET A 12 13.46 12.47 -14.16
C MET A 12 12.98 11.04 -13.85
N GLN A 13 13.90 10.11 -13.59
CA GLN A 13 13.55 8.73 -13.23
C GLN A 13 12.76 8.69 -11.92
N ALA A 14 13.16 9.47 -10.91
CA ALA A 14 12.42 9.58 -9.66
C ALA A 14 10.99 10.11 -9.89
N GLN A 15 10.84 11.16 -10.71
CA GLN A 15 9.52 11.70 -11.04
C GLN A 15 8.69 10.71 -11.87
N GLN A 16 9.30 9.93 -12.76
CA GLN A 16 8.60 8.89 -13.52
C GLN A 16 8.04 7.82 -12.57
N THR A 17 8.85 7.30 -11.65
CA THR A 17 8.38 6.34 -10.64
C THR A 17 7.26 6.92 -9.77
N GLN A 18 7.35 8.21 -9.42
CA GLN A 18 6.27 8.89 -8.70
C GLN A 18 4.99 8.94 -9.52
N LEU A 19 5.06 9.25 -10.81
CA LEU A 19 3.90 9.23 -11.71
C LEU A 19 3.29 7.84 -11.77
N ASP A 20 4.10 6.79 -11.91
CA ASP A 20 3.61 5.41 -11.98
C ASP A 20 2.86 5.01 -10.70
N VAL A 21 3.38 5.39 -9.53
CA VAL A 21 2.72 5.14 -8.23
C VAL A 21 1.41 5.92 -8.11
N ILE A 22 1.39 7.21 -8.48
CA ILE A 22 0.17 8.03 -8.43
C ILE A 22 -0.89 7.49 -9.41
N SER A 23 -0.49 7.14 -10.63
CA SER A 23 -1.37 6.54 -11.62
C SER A 23 -1.96 5.22 -11.12
N ASN A 24 -1.16 4.39 -10.44
CA ASN A 24 -1.64 3.16 -9.81
C ASN A 24 -2.63 3.43 -8.66
N ASN A 25 -2.36 4.42 -7.81
CA ASN A 25 -3.27 4.82 -6.74
C ASN A 25 -4.62 5.27 -7.31
N MET A 26 -4.60 6.13 -8.33
CA MET A 26 -5.82 6.63 -8.96
C MET A 26 -6.64 5.54 -9.64
N ALA A 27 -5.97 4.61 -10.33
CA ALA A 27 -6.64 3.47 -10.96
C ALA A 27 -7.36 2.58 -9.93
N ASN A 28 -6.82 2.48 -8.72
CA ASN A 28 -7.34 1.64 -7.65
C ASN A 28 -8.19 2.40 -6.60
N VAL A 29 -8.73 3.58 -6.95
CA VAL A 29 -9.62 4.31 -6.03
C VAL A 29 -10.91 3.54 -5.73
N SER A 30 -11.45 2.81 -6.70
CA SER A 30 -12.68 2.04 -6.54
C SER A 30 -12.43 0.61 -6.06
N THR A 31 -11.16 0.23 -5.89
CA THR A 31 -10.78 -1.11 -5.45
C THR A 31 -10.99 -1.22 -3.94
N ASN A 32 -11.78 -2.20 -3.51
CA ASN A 32 -12.03 -2.48 -2.09
C ASN A 32 -10.74 -2.88 -1.37
N GLY A 33 -10.52 -2.39 -0.16
CA GLY A 33 -9.36 -2.72 0.66
C GLY A 33 -8.01 -2.22 0.13
N PHE A 34 -7.99 -1.43 -0.96
CA PHE A 34 -6.73 -0.89 -1.52
C PHE A 34 -6.08 0.14 -0.59
N LYS A 35 -4.74 0.08 -0.52
CA LYS A 35 -3.92 0.97 0.31
C LYS A 35 -2.99 1.81 -0.54
N ARG A 36 -3.14 3.13 -0.40
CA ARG A 36 -2.35 4.16 -1.06
C ARG A 36 -0.87 3.91 -0.87
N ALA A 37 -0.17 3.86 -1.99
CA ALA A 37 1.27 3.76 -2.06
C ALA A 37 1.92 5.14 -2.24
N SER A 38 3.14 5.32 -1.76
CA SER A 38 3.91 6.55 -1.95
C SER A 38 5.37 6.19 -2.15
N ALA A 39 6.02 6.77 -3.17
CA ALA A 39 7.45 6.55 -3.38
C ALA A 39 8.25 7.41 -2.39
N VAL A 40 9.29 6.81 -1.83
CA VAL A 40 10.24 7.47 -0.92
C VAL A 40 11.53 7.69 -1.68
N PHE A 41 12.04 8.92 -1.65
CA PHE A 41 13.27 9.33 -2.31
C PHE A 41 14.33 9.70 -1.29
N GLU A 42 15.57 9.40 -1.60
CA GLU A 42 16.75 9.86 -0.86
C GLU A 42 17.71 10.55 -1.84
N ASP A 43 18.49 11.48 -1.30
CA ASP A 43 19.60 12.07 -2.04
C ASP A 43 20.75 11.05 -2.22
N LEU A 44 21.52 11.25 -3.27
CA LEU A 44 22.73 10.47 -3.52
C LEU A 44 23.93 11.11 -2.82
N MET A 45 25.00 10.32 -2.66
CA MET A 45 26.25 10.76 -2.01
C MET A 45 26.73 12.12 -2.54
N TYR A 46 27.32 12.90 -1.64
CA TYR A 46 27.90 14.19 -1.98
C TYR A 46 29.36 14.04 -2.42
N GLN A 47 29.73 14.67 -3.52
CA GLN A 47 31.12 14.84 -3.91
C GLN A 47 31.70 16.04 -3.15
N ASN A 48 32.61 15.76 -2.21
CA ASN A 48 33.28 16.79 -1.42
C ASN A 48 34.50 17.30 -2.20
N LEU A 49 34.38 18.50 -2.78
CA LEU A 49 35.44 19.13 -3.57
C LEU A 49 36.34 20.03 -2.72
N ARG A 50 35.83 20.57 -1.60
CA ARG A 50 36.61 21.28 -0.59
C ARG A 50 36.05 20.99 0.79
N GLN A 51 36.85 20.37 1.65
CA GLN A 51 36.46 20.06 3.02
C GLN A 51 36.47 21.33 3.87
N VAL A 52 35.43 21.51 4.69
CA VAL A 52 35.34 22.62 5.65
C VAL A 52 36.56 22.58 6.58
N GLY A 53 37.28 23.70 6.74
CA GLY A 53 38.46 23.77 7.60
C GLY A 53 39.79 23.35 6.96
N ALA A 54 39.87 23.17 5.64
CA ALA A 54 41.16 23.06 4.94
C ALA A 54 41.92 24.41 5.01
N ALA A 55 43.22 24.38 5.27
CA ALA A 55 44.08 25.57 5.31
C ALA A 55 44.46 26.00 3.88
N ASP A 56 44.09 27.21 3.44
CA ASP A 56 44.53 27.77 2.15
C ASP A 56 45.90 28.47 2.28
N THR A 57 46.20 29.06 3.44
CA THR A 57 47.47 29.75 3.79
C THR A 57 47.60 29.81 5.33
N GLU A 58 48.82 29.96 5.87
CA GLU A 58 49.15 29.88 7.32
C GLU A 58 48.29 30.73 8.29
N GLN A 59 47.47 31.67 7.81
CA GLN A 59 46.65 32.55 8.65
C GLN A 59 45.14 32.53 8.37
N ASN A 60 44.61 31.73 7.43
CA ASN A 60 43.17 31.77 7.11
C ASN A 60 42.55 30.38 6.84
N ASN A 61 41.56 30.02 7.65
CA ASN A 61 40.75 28.81 7.48
C ASN A 61 39.57 29.08 6.56
N LEU A 62 39.29 28.19 5.60
CA LEU A 62 38.07 28.32 4.79
C LEU A 62 36.81 28.06 5.64
N PRO A 63 35.87 29.01 5.71
CA PRO A 63 34.66 28.87 6.53
C PRO A 63 33.58 28.00 5.89
N THR A 64 33.66 27.72 4.58
CA THR A 64 32.64 26.92 3.86
C THR A 64 33.29 25.82 3.02
N GLY A 65 32.67 24.65 3.05
CA GLY A 65 33.02 23.50 2.21
C GLY A 65 32.26 23.53 0.90
N LEU A 66 32.82 22.94 -0.15
CA LEU A 66 32.18 22.79 -1.45
C LEU A 66 31.73 21.33 -1.60
N GLN A 67 30.43 21.08 -1.47
CA GLN A 67 29.81 19.76 -1.64
C GLN A 67 28.81 19.81 -2.79
N ILE A 68 28.89 18.87 -3.72
CA ILE A 68 27.95 18.74 -4.85
C ILE A 68 27.18 17.43 -4.69
N GLY A 69 25.85 17.52 -4.61
CA GLY A 69 24.98 16.34 -4.56
C GLY A 69 24.92 15.63 -5.92
N LEU A 70 24.94 14.29 -5.92
CA LEU A 70 24.97 13.48 -7.15
C LEU A 70 23.57 13.13 -7.71
N GLY A 71 22.50 13.67 -7.12
CA GLY A 71 21.12 13.47 -7.59
C GLY A 71 20.24 12.80 -6.54
N VAL A 72 19.23 12.07 -6.99
CA VAL A 72 18.23 11.40 -6.13
C VAL A 72 17.97 9.96 -6.57
N ARG A 73 17.54 9.09 -5.67
CA ARG A 73 17.11 7.71 -6.00
C ARG A 73 15.82 7.36 -5.27
N THR A 74 14.98 6.55 -5.92
CA THR A 74 13.83 5.92 -5.25
C THR A 74 14.30 4.74 -4.40
N VAL A 75 13.97 4.78 -3.11
CA VAL A 75 14.44 3.80 -2.11
C VAL A 75 13.41 2.71 -1.91
N ALA A 76 12.14 3.09 -1.80
CA ALA A 76 11.05 2.18 -1.55
C ALA A 76 9.72 2.79 -2.02
N THR A 77 8.73 1.92 -2.18
CA THR A 77 7.32 2.32 -2.26
C THR A 77 6.65 1.88 -0.98
N SER A 78 6.38 2.82 -0.08
CA SER A 78 5.72 2.54 1.19
C SER A 78 4.21 2.66 1.04
N ARG A 79 3.46 1.81 1.76
CA ARG A 79 1.99 1.86 1.79
C ARG A 79 1.48 2.41 3.10
N SER A 80 0.45 3.24 3.00
CA SER A 80 -0.29 3.74 4.15
C SER A 80 -1.46 2.81 4.48
N PHE A 81 -1.41 2.13 5.62
CA PHE A 81 -2.48 1.22 6.08
C PHE A 81 -3.59 1.93 6.86
N THR A 82 -3.74 3.24 6.68
CA THR A 82 -4.89 3.99 7.19
C THR A 82 -6.20 3.42 6.63
N GLN A 83 -7.24 3.46 7.45
CA GLN A 83 -8.56 2.98 7.08
C GLN A 83 -9.18 3.87 6.00
N GLY A 84 -9.81 3.25 5.00
CA GLY A 84 -10.61 3.94 4.00
C GLY A 84 -12.02 4.27 4.49
N SER A 85 -12.87 4.78 3.62
CA SER A 85 -14.29 4.94 3.97
C SER A 85 -14.99 3.58 3.93
N LEU A 86 -15.93 3.34 4.84
CA LEU A 86 -16.78 2.16 4.79
C LEU A 86 -18.01 2.48 3.95
N GLN A 87 -18.25 1.70 2.91
CA GLN A 87 -19.42 1.81 2.05
C GLN A 87 -20.35 0.63 2.28
N GLN A 88 -21.65 0.90 2.45
CA GLN A 88 -22.64 -0.14 2.58
C GLN A 88 -22.85 -0.81 1.21
N SER A 89 -22.60 -2.11 1.10
CA SER A 89 -22.79 -2.86 -0.14
C SER A 89 -24.20 -3.47 -0.23
N GLY A 90 -24.83 -3.74 0.91
CA GLY A 90 -26.14 -4.38 0.99
C GLY A 90 -26.12 -5.91 0.91
N ASN A 91 -24.95 -6.53 0.68
CA ASN A 91 -24.82 -7.99 0.70
C ASN A 91 -24.52 -8.48 2.13
N GLN A 92 -25.20 -9.53 2.57
CA GLN A 92 -24.99 -10.08 3.92
C GLN A 92 -23.60 -10.72 4.12
N LEU A 93 -22.95 -11.15 3.05
CA LEU A 93 -21.64 -11.81 3.11
C LEU A 93 -20.48 -10.81 3.08
N ASP A 94 -20.75 -9.57 2.68
CA ASP A 94 -19.72 -8.54 2.64
C ASP A 94 -19.39 -8.08 4.06
N LEU A 95 -18.09 -7.98 4.34
CA LEU A 95 -17.56 -7.66 5.65
C LEU A 95 -16.54 -6.54 5.55
N ALA A 96 -16.66 -5.54 6.43
CA ALA A 96 -15.64 -4.52 6.59
C ALA A 96 -15.05 -4.60 7.99
N ILE A 97 -13.74 -4.37 8.08
CA ILE A 97 -13.05 -4.26 9.37
C ILE A 97 -13.05 -2.79 9.78
N ASN A 98 -13.66 -2.50 10.92
CA ASN A 98 -13.58 -1.19 11.54
C ASN A 98 -12.41 -1.11 12.53
N GLY A 99 -11.27 -0.61 12.07
CA GLY A 99 -10.03 -0.49 12.84
C GLY A 99 -8.84 -1.18 12.16
N SER A 100 -7.94 -1.72 12.98
CA SER A 100 -6.77 -2.48 12.53
C SER A 100 -7.05 -3.97 12.48
N GLY A 101 -6.66 -4.63 11.40
CA GLY A 101 -6.79 -6.06 11.23
C GLY A 101 -6.83 -6.44 9.76
N PHE A 102 -6.51 -7.71 9.49
CA PHE A 102 -6.63 -8.31 8.17
C PHE A 102 -7.41 -9.63 8.29
N ILE A 103 -8.22 -9.88 7.26
CA ILE A 103 -8.88 -11.17 7.05
C ILE A 103 -7.80 -12.14 6.56
N GLN A 104 -7.74 -13.31 7.20
CA GLN A 104 -6.85 -14.39 6.82
C GLN A 104 -7.52 -15.25 5.74
N VAL A 105 -6.79 -15.56 4.67
CA VAL A 105 -7.22 -16.42 3.58
C VAL A 105 -6.18 -17.49 3.32
N ALA A 106 -6.58 -18.71 2.98
CA ALA A 106 -5.63 -19.75 2.62
C ALA A 106 -5.32 -19.69 1.13
N LEU A 107 -4.04 -19.55 0.79
CA LEU A 107 -3.58 -19.64 -0.59
C LEU A 107 -3.56 -21.10 -1.05
N PRO A 108 -3.58 -21.36 -2.38
CA PRO A 108 -3.47 -22.70 -2.93
C PRO A 108 -2.15 -23.39 -2.57
N ASP A 109 -1.12 -22.59 -2.29
CA ASP A 109 0.22 -23.05 -1.87
C ASP A 109 0.24 -23.57 -0.42
N GLY A 110 -0.87 -23.44 0.32
CA GLY A 110 -0.97 -23.79 1.75
C GLY A 110 -0.49 -22.70 2.70
N THR A 111 -0.03 -21.56 2.19
CA THR A 111 0.35 -20.39 2.99
C THR A 111 -0.86 -19.51 3.31
N THR A 112 -0.80 -18.76 4.41
CA THR A 112 -1.83 -17.79 4.76
C THR A 112 -1.56 -16.45 4.08
N GLY A 113 -2.56 -15.96 3.37
CA GLY A 113 -2.62 -14.60 2.84
C GLY A 113 -3.46 -13.73 3.75
N TYR A 114 -3.24 -12.43 3.64
CA TYR A 114 -3.93 -11.42 4.42
C TYR A 114 -4.59 -10.45 3.46
N THR A 115 -5.85 -10.13 3.68
CA THR A 115 -6.60 -9.17 2.86
C THR A 115 -7.40 -8.23 3.74
N ARG A 116 -7.66 -7.05 3.19
CA ARG A 116 -8.61 -6.09 3.76
C ARG A 116 -9.85 -5.93 2.88
N ASP A 117 -9.89 -6.66 1.78
CA ASP A 117 -11.08 -6.81 0.96
C ASP A 117 -11.98 -7.85 1.62
N GLY A 118 -13.19 -7.45 1.97
CA GLY A 118 -14.21 -8.36 2.52
C GLY A 118 -15.39 -8.54 1.59
N SER A 119 -15.19 -8.42 0.27
CA SER A 119 -16.12 -8.99 -0.71
C SER A 119 -16.00 -10.53 -0.70
N LEU A 120 -16.89 -11.16 0.07
CA LEU A 120 -16.90 -12.61 0.26
C LEU A 120 -18.12 -13.24 -0.41
N GLN A 121 -17.92 -14.45 -0.92
CA GLN A 121 -18.94 -15.27 -1.56
C GLN A 121 -18.88 -16.68 -1.00
N VAL A 122 -19.89 -17.49 -1.31
CA VAL A 122 -19.95 -18.89 -0.90
C VAL A 122 -19.66 -19.77 -2.12
N ASP A 123 -18.74 -20.73 -1.97
CA ASP A 123 -18.44 -21.70 -3.02
C ASP A 123 -19.48 -22.84 -3.09
N ALA A 124 -19.35 -23.73 -4.08
CA ALA A 124 -20.24 -24.87 -4.24
C ALA A 124 -20.19 -25.88 -3.08
N GLN A 125 -19.14 -25.83 -2.24
CA GLN A 125 -18.97 -26.65 -1.04
C GLN A 125 -19.50 -25.94 0.22
N GLY A 126 -20.07 -24.75 0.09
CA GLY A 126 -20.60 -23.95 1.20
C GLY A 126 -19.53 -23.17 1.95
N ARG A 127 -18.27 -23.12 1.50
CA ARG A 127 -17.19 -22.39 2.20
C ARG A 127 -17.22 -20.91 1.83
N LEU A 128 -16.88 -20.06 2.80
CA LEU A 128 -16.61 -18.65 2.53
C LEU A 128 -15.31 -18.51 1.73
N VAL A 129 -15.43 -17.96 0.53
CA VAL A 129 -14.33 -17.66 -0.38
C VAL A 129 -14.30 -16.18 -0.73
N THR A 130 -13.12 -15.65 -1.02
CA THR A 130 -12.97 -14.31 -1.61
C THR A 130 -13.47 -14.30 -3.07
N ALA A 131 -13.56 -13.11 -3.67
CA ALA A 131 -13.83 -12.96 -5.11
C ALA A 131 -12.85 -13.74 -6.02
N SER A 132 -11.65 -14.06 -5.54
CA SER A 132 -10.65 -14.89 -6.24
C SER A 132 -10.80 -16.40 -6.01
N GLY A 133 -11.81 -16.84 -5.24
CA GLY A 133 -12.03 -18.25 -4.91
C GLY A 133 -11.12 -18.80 -3.81
N LEU A 134 -10.45 -17.93 -3.05
CA LEU A 134 -9.59 -18.35 -1.94
C LEU A 134 -10.43 -18.51 -0.68
N PRO A 135 -10.38 -19.67 0.02
CA PRO A 135 -11.13 -19.87 1.24
C PRO A 135 -10.59 -18.99 2.37
N VAL A 136 -11.52 -18.41 3.15
CA VAL A 136 -11.20 -17.67 4.37
C VAL A 136 -10.74 -18.65 5.45
N ALA A 137 -9.71 -18.29 6.22
CA ALA A 137 -9.22 -19.12 7.31
C ALA A 137 -10.29 -19.28 8.40
N GLY A 138 -10.36 -20.48 8.99
CA GLY A 138 -11.38 -20.86 9.97
C GLY A 138 -12.43 -21.85 9.47
N ASP A 139 -12.27 -22.37 8.24
CA ASP A 139 -13.10 -23.43 7.63
C ASP A 139 -14.61 -23.22 7.83
N ILE A 140 -15.05 -21.98 7.60
CA ILE A 140 -16.45 -21.58 7.80
C ILE A 140 -17.28 -22.13 6.64
N THR A 141 -17.97 -23.24 6.88
CA THR A 141 -18.97 -23.81 5.97
C THR A 141 -20.37 -23.36 6.33
N ILE A 142 -20.99 -22.61 5.42
CA ILE A 142 -22.39 -22.24 5.42
C ILE A 142 -23.19 -23.38 4.74
N PRO A 143 -24.11 -24.05 5.46
CA PRO A 143 -24.95 -25.07 4.85
C PRO A 143 -25.90 -24.45 3.83
N ALA A 144 -26.14 -25.17 2.71
CA ALA A 144 -27.00 -24.71 1.62
C ALA A 144 -28.46 -24.44 2.04
N GLU A 145 -28.89 -25.00 3.16
CA GLU A 145 -30.22 -24.80 3.74
C GLU A 145 -30.34 -23.48 4.53
N ALA A 146 -29.24 -22.73 4.76
CA ALA A 146 -29.27 -21.51 5.55
C ALA A 146 -30.14 -20.42 4.88
N GLN A 147 -31.11 -19.88 5.63
CA GLN A 147 -31.99 -18.80 5.15
C GLN A 147 -31.33 -17.42 5.24
N SER A 148 -30.49 -17.21 6.26
CA SER A 148 -29.76 -15.96 6.48
C SER A 148 -28.46 -16.25 7.20
N VAL A 149 -27.41 -15.51 6.82
CA VAL A 149 -26.11 -15.53 7.48
C VAL A 149 -25.94 -14.20 8.21
N THR A 150 -25.64 -14.27 9.50
CA THR A 150 -25.38 -13.09 10.33
C THR A 150 -24.00 -13.23 10.94
N VAL A 151 -23.15 -12.23 10.72
CA VAL A 151 -21.80 -12.17 11.29
C VAL A 151 -21.82 -11.17 12.44
N GLY A 152 -21.50 -11.63 13.64
CA GLY A 152 -21.36 -10.78 14.81
C GLY A 152 -20.14 -9.87 14.70
N ASN A 153 -20.16 -8.75 15.44
CA ASN A 153 -19.04 -7.81 15.49
C ASN A 153 -17.76 -8.44 16.08
N ASP A 154 -17.91 -9.55 16.79
CA ASP A 154 -16.90 -10.41 17.40
C ASP A 154 -16.36 -11.49 16.44
N GLY A 155 -16.85 -11.52 15.19
CA GLY A 155 -16.43 -12.48 14.15
C GLY A 155 -17.20 -13.79 14.14
N VAL A 156 -18.14 -13.96 15.08
CA VAL A 156 -18.93 -15.19 15.14
C VAL A 156 -19.91 -15.23 13.97
N VAL A 157 -19.74 -16.21 13.09
CA VAL A 157 -20.65 -16.43 11.97
C VAL A 157 -21.76 -17.35 12.44
N THR A 158 -22.98 -16.84 12.39
CA THR A 158 -24.20 -17.58 12.72
C THR A 158 -25.09 -17.71 11.51
N VAL A 159 -25.78 -18.83 11.41
CA VAL A 159 -26.74 -19.11 10.35
C VAL A 159 -28.08 -19.48 10.93
N LYS A 160 -29.15 -19.10 10.24
CA LYS A 160 -30.50 -19.52 10.58
C LYS A 160 -30.97 -20.61 9.62
N LEU A 161 -31.21 -21.81 10.13
CA LEU A 161 -31.74 -22.93 9.34
C LEU A 161 -33.28 -22.92 9.33
N PRO A 162 -33.92 -23.40 8.25
CA PRO A 162 -35.36 -23.59 8.18
C PRO A 162 -35.82 -24.57 9.28
N GLY A 163 -36.75 -24.13 10.12
CA GLY A 163 -37.30 -24.95 11.21
C GLY A 163 -36.68 -24.72 12.59
N ASN A 164 -35.53 -24.05 12.69
CA ASN A 164 -34.94 -23.63 13.97
C ASN A 164 -35.01 -22.11 14.15
N ALA A 165 -35.61 -21.67 15.25
CA ALA A 165 -35.71 -20.24 15.58
C ALA A 165 -34.40 -19.68 16.16
N GLN A 166 -33.54 -20.54 16.71
CA GLN A 166 -32.25 -20.15 17.28
C GLN A 166 -31.15 -20.17 16.21
N PRO A 167 -30.34 -19.10 16.10
CA PRO A 167 -29.20 -19.08 15.19
C PRO A 167 -28.13 -20.08 15.66
N GLN A 168 -27.60 -20.88 14.73
CA GLN A 168 -26.51 -21.82 14.99
C GLN A 168 -25.18 -21.20 14.56
N GLN A 169 -24.16 -21.29 15.41
CA GLN A 169 -22.81 -20.87 15.08
C GLN A 169 -22.15 -21.88 14.14
N VAL A 170 -21.63 -21.40 13.00
CA VAL A 170 -20.92 -22.21 11.99
C VAL A 170 -19.40 -22.01 12.02
N GLY A 171 -18.93 -20.91 12.62
CA GLY A 171 -17.51 -20.66 12.77
C GLY A 171 -17.22 -19.27 13.33
N ASN A 172 -15.95 -18.92 13.37
CA ASN A 172 -15.47 -17.61 13.81
C ASN A 172 -14.41 -17.10 12.82
N ILE A 173 -14.50 -15.82 12.43
CA ILE A 173 -13.48 -15.15 11.63
C ILE A 173 -12.47 -14.53 12.58
N GLU A 174 -11.23 -15.00 12.52
CA GLU A 174 -10.12 -14.39 13.23
C GLU A 174 -9.42 -13.33 12.39
N LEU A 175 -9.09 -12.20 13.01
CA LEU A 175 -8.28 -11.16 12.39
C LEU A 175 -6.82 -11.33 12.78
N ALA A 176 -5.95 -11.03 11.83
CA ALA A 176 -4.52 -10.90 12.09
C ALA A 176 -4.12 -9.43 12.13
N SER A 177 -3.31 -9.04 13.11
CA SER A 177 -2.60 -7.76 13.13
C SER A 177 -1.10 -7.98 13.00
N PHE A 178 -0.42 -6.97 12.50
CA PHE A 178 1.03 -6.95 12.35
C PHE A 178 1.62 -5.76 13.09
N VAL A 179 2.80 -5.94 13.66
CA VAL A 179 3.56 -4.85 14.28
C VAL A 179 3.94 -3.81 13.23
N ASN A 180 4.34 -4.27 12.04
CA ASN A 180 4.67 -3.39 10.92
C ASN A 180 3.92 -3.78 9.63
N PRO A 181 2.72 -3.23 9.39
CA PRO A 181 1.96 -3.50 8.16
C PRO A 181 2.70 -3.08 6.89
N ALA A 182 3.59 -2.08 6.93
CA ALA A 182 4.36 -1.65 5.76
C ALA A 182 5.37 -2.70 5.26
N GLY A 183 5.73 -3.66 6.10
CA GLY A 183 6.58 -4.80 5.72
C GLY A 183 5.86 -5.91 4.96
N LEU A 184 4.53 -5.84 4.82
CA LEU A 184 3.75 -6.85 4.11
C LEU A 184 4.00 -6.80 2.61
N GLU A 185 4.25 -7.96 2.01
CA GLU A 185 4.50 -8.05 0.57
C GLU A 185 3.17 -8.22 -0.19
N PRO A 186 2.87 -7.40 -1.21
CA PRO A 186 1.70 -7.62 -2.06
C PRO A 186 1.89 -8.79 -3.02
N ARG A 187 0.94 -9.72 -3.06
CA ARG A 187 0.87 -10.76 -4.10
C ARG A 187 -0.14 -10.48 -5.22
N GLY A 188 -0.75 -9.29 -5.22
CA GLY A 188 -1.82 -8.93 -6.16
C GLY A 188 -3.20 -9.38 -5.65
N GLY A 189 -4.27 -8.91 -6.30
CA GLY A 189 -5.64 -9.20 -5.85
C GLY A 189 -5.96 -8.72 -4.43
N ASN A 190 -5.32 -7.63 -3.98
CA ASN A 190 -5.40 -7.11 -2.61
C ASN A 190 -4.92 -8.07 -1.51
N LEU A 191 -4.15 -9.09 -1.90
CA LEU A 191 -3.54 -10.04 -0.98
C LEU A 191 -2.16 -9.57 -0.56
N TYR A 192 -1.87 -9.81 0.71
CA TYR A 192 -0.63 -9.55 1.38
C TYR A 192 -0.07 -10.85 1.95
N THR A 193 1.24 -11.02 1.90
CA THR A 193 1.95 -12.12 2.57
C THR A 193 2.86 -11.56 3.65
N GLU A 194 3.03 -12.33 4.72
CA GLU A 194 3.96 -11.97 5.79
C GLU A 194 5.41 -12.00 5.31
N THR A 195 6.24 -11.15 5.89
CA THR A 195 7.67 -11.12 5.67
C THR A 195 8.40 -10.99 7.00
N VAL A 196 9.73 -11.17 7.00
CA VAL A 196 10.55 -10.91 8.19
C VAL A 196 10.40 -9.46 8.67
N ALA A 197 10.11 -8.52 7.78
CA ALA A 197 9.96 -7.10 8.10
C ALA A 197 8.57 -6.73 8.64
N SER A 198 7.53 -7.55 8.39
CA SER A 198 6.19 -7.33 8.97
C SER A 198 6.10 -7.79 10.42
N GLY A 199 6.96 -8.72 10.82
CA GLY A 199 6.85 -9.47 12.06
C GLY A 199 5.78 -10.56 11.97
N ASN A 200 5.68 -11.35 13.03
CA ASN A 200 4.70 -12.44 13.12
C ASN A 200 3.28 -11.89 13.28
N PRO A 201 2.27 -12.56 12.70
CA PRO A 201 0.88 -12.20 12.84
C PRO A 201 0.41 -12.43 14.29
N VAL A 202 -0.24 -11.43 14.86
CA VAL A 202 -0.96 -11.56 16.13
C VAL A 202 -2.43 -11.78 15.78
N ASN A 203 -2.84 -13.04 15.88
CA ASN A 203 -4.21 -13.46 15.63
C ASN A 203 -5.09 -13.23 16.86
N GLY A 204 -6.33 -12.80 16.64
CA GLY A 204 -7.30 -12.65 17.70
C GLY A 204 -8.72 -12.45 17.18
N ALA A 205 -9.67 -12.53 18.09
CA ALA A 205 -11.05 -12.22 17.78
C ALA A 205 -11.21 -10.71 17.49
N PRO A 206 -12.03 -10.33 16.49
CA PRO A 206 -12.44 -8.95 16.27
C PRO A 206 -12.89 -8.24 17.56
N GLY A 207 -12.42 -7.01 17.78
CA GLY A 207 -12.73 -6.23 18.98
C GLY A 207 -11.95 -6.60 20.24
N SER A 208 -11.08 -7.63 20.19
CA SER A 208 -10.15 -8.00 21.26
C SER A 208 -8.71 -7.63 20.88
N ALA A 209 -7.82 -7.48 21.86
CA ALA A 209 -6.37 -7.27 21.65
C ALA A 209 -5.98 -6.08 20.73
N GLY A 210 -6.80 -5.01 20.68
CA GLY A 210 -6.55 -3.85 19.81
C GLY A 210 -6.89 -4.09 18.33
N LEU A 211 -7.55 -5.20 18.01
CA LEU A 211 -8.11 -5.48 16.69
C LEU A 211 -9.43 -4.73 16.50
N GLY A 212 -9.70 -4.35 15.25
CA GLY A 212 -10.95 -3.74 14.84
C GLY A 212 -12.14 -4.68 15.00
N THR A 213 -13.35 -4.12 14.99
CA THR A 213 -14.59 -4.89 14.96
C THR A 213 -14.99 -5.21 13.52
N LEU A 214 -15.75 -6.28 13.32
CA LEU A 214 -16.34 -6.55 12.01
C LEU A 214 -17.67 -5.83 11.86
N MET A 215 -17.94 -5.33 10.66
CA MET A 215 -19.22 -4.74 10.26
C MET A 215 -19.75 -5.48 9.05
N GLN A 216 -20.87 -6.17 9.23
CA GLN A 216 -21.56 -6.91 8.18
C GLN A 216 -22.30 -5.95 7.23
N GLY A 217 -22.30 -6.25 5.93
CA GLY A 217 -22.99 -5.47 4.89
C GLY A 217 -22.22 -4.24 4.42
N TYR A 218 -20.96 -4.12 4.83
CA TYR A 218 -20.07 -3.03 4.46
C TYR A 218 -18.84 -3.58 3.75
N VAL A 219 -18.30 -2.79 2.84
CA VAL A 219 -16.98 -2.99 2.24
C VAL A 219 -16.11 -1.77 2.54
N GLU A 220 -14.83 -2.00 2.78
CA GLU A 220 -13.87 -0.91 2.93
C GLU A 220 -13.42 -0.43 1.56
N THR A 221 -13.56 0.87 1.28
CA THR A 221 -13.06 1.48 0.05
C THR A 221 -11.57 1.81 0.16
N SER A 222 -10.96 2.14 -0.98
CA SER A 222 -9.60 2.65 -1.03
C SER A 222 -9.43 3.90 -0.15
N ASN A 223 -8.28 4.02 0.52
CA ASN A 223 -7.91 5.24 1.25
C ASN A 223 -7.25 6.31 0.35
N VAL A 224 -7.39 6.18 -0.97
CA VAL A 224 -6.85 7.11 -1.95
C VAL A 224 -7.80 8.30 -2.14
N ASN A 225 -7.27 9.51 -2.01
CA ASN A 225 -7.99 10.73 -2.35
C ASN A 225 -7.62 11.19 -3.76
N VAL A 226 -8.53 11.00 -4.72
CA VAL A 226 -8.30 11.33 -6.14
C VAL A 226 -7.90 12.78 -6.36
N VAL A 227 -8.50 13.73 -5.63
CA VAL A 227 -8.19 15.15 -5.78
C VAL A 227 -6.75 15.43 -5.36
N GLN A 228 -6.33 14.85 -4.23
CA GLN A 228 -4.95 14.98 -3.76
C GLN A 228 -3.96 14.33 -4.73
N GLU A 229 -4.25 13.12 -5.19
CA GLU A 229 -3.39 12.42 -6.16
C GLU A 229 -3.30 13.17 -7.50
N LEU A 230 -4.38 13.80 -7.98
CA LEU A 230 -4.36 14.64 -9.18
C LEU A 230 -3.48 15.88 -9.02
N VAL A 231 -3.55 16.55 -7.85
CA VAL A 231 -2.68 17.70 -7.57
C VAL A 231 -1.22 17.26 -7.53
N THR A 232 -0.92 16.15 -6.86
CA THR A 232 0.44 15.58 -6.84
C THR A 232 0.89 15.16 -8.23
N MET A 233 0.02 14.56 -9.06
CA MET A 233 0.32 14.21 -10.44
C MET A 233 0.74 15.44 -11.25
N ILE A 234 -0.01 16.54 -11.15
CA ILE A 234 0.31 17.79 -11.85
C ILE A 234 1.66 18.34 -11.38
N GLN A 235 1.93 18.32 -10.07
CA GLN A 235 3.22 18.75 -9.52
C GLN A 235 4.37 17.89 -10.05
N THR A 236 4.20 16.57 -10.08
CA THR A 236 5.19 15.61 -10.59
C THR A 236 5.41 15.79 -12.11
N GLN A 237 4.35 16.01 -12.89
CA GLN A 237 4.46 16.33 -14.33
C GLN A 237 5.23 17.62 -14.56
N ARG A 238 4.92 18.69 -13.80
CA ARG A 238 5.68 19.95 -13.88
C ARG A 238 7.14 19.77 -13.48
N ALA A 239 7.43 18.97 -12.47
CA ALA A 239 8.80 18.64 -12.08
C ALA A 239 9.55 17.87 -13.18
N TYR A 240 8.89 16.91 -13.84
CA TYR A 240 9.43 16.20 -14.99
C TYR A 240 9.71 17.14 -16.17
N GLU A 241 8.78 18.04 -16.51
CA GLU A 241 8.97 19.08 -17.54
C GLU A 241 10.13 20.03 -17.22
N MET A 242 10.32 20.41 -15.96
CA MET A 242 11.45 21.26 -15.55
C MET A 242 12.78 20.53 -15.71
N ASN A 243 12.85 19.26 -15.32
CA ASN A 243 14.06 18.45 -15.48
C ASN A 243 14.40 18.21 -16.96
N SER A 244 13.41 18.00 -17.84
CA SER A 244 13.66 17.85 -19.27
C SER A 244 14.16 19.14 -19.91
N LYS A 245 13.63 20.30 -19.51
CA LYS A 245 14.15 21.61 -19.93
C LYS A 245 15.59 21.83 -19.47
N ALA A 246 15.97 21.39 -18.27
CA ALA A 246 17.35 21.49 -17.78
C ALA A 246 18.35 20.64 -18.59
N ILE A 247 17.90 19.49 -19.12
CA ILE A 247 18.70 18.68 -20.05
C ILE A 247 18.85 19.43 -21.38
N GLN A 248 17.74 19.93 -21.94
CA GLN A 248 17.78 20.69 -23.20
C GLN A 248 18.69 21.92 -23.13
N THR A 249 18.69 22.66 -22.03
CA THR A 249 19.60 23.81 -21.87
C THR A 249 21.05 23.37 -21.74
N SER A 250 21.32 22.24 -21.07
CA SER A 250 22.66 21.65 -21.00
C SER A 250 23.15 21.21 -22.38
N ASP A 251 22.29 20.60 -23.19
CA ASP A 251 22.59 20.18 -24.57
C ASP A 251 22.84 21.37 -25.49
N GLN A 252 22.04 22.45 -25.37
CA GLN A 252 22.28 23.70 -26.11
C GLN A 252 23.62 24.33 -25.77
N MET A 253 24.04 24.29 -24.50
CA MET A 253 25.36 24.78 -24.08
C MET A 253 26.49 23.91 -24.64
N LEU A 254 26.33 22.59 -24.65
CA LEU A 254 27.27 21.66 -25.29
C LEU A 254 27.40 21.91 -26.80
N GLN A 255 26.27 22.14 -27.48
CA GLN A 255 26.26 22.43 -28.91
C GLN A 255 26.97 23.74 -29.23
N ARG A 256 26.76 24.80 -28.43
CA ARG A 256 27.48 26.08 -28.57
C ARG A 256 28.98 25.92 -28.36
N LEU A 257 29.40 25.08 -27.40
CA LEU A 257 30.81 24.78 -27.15
C LEU A 257 31.45 23.98 -28.30
N GLY A 258 30.71 23.08 -28.94
CA GLY A 258 31.21 22.33 -30.11
C GLY A 258 31.27 23.15 -31.41
N GLN A 259 30.71 24.36 -31.42
CA GLN A 259 30.77 25.30 -32.55
C GLN A 259 31.91 26.34 -32.42
N LEU A 260 32.58 26.39 -31.26
CA LEU A 260 33.79 27.16 -31.02
C LEU A 260 35.03 26.32 -31.34
#